data_AF-A0A521UEY0-F1
#
_entry.id   AF-A0A521UEY0-F1
#
_cell.length_a   1.000
_cell.length_b   1.000
_cell.length_c   1.000
_cell.angle_alpha   90.00
_cell.angle_beta   90.00
_cell.angle_gamma   90.00
#
_symmetry.space_group_name_H-M   'P 1'
#
loop_
_entity.id
_entity.type
_entity.pdbx_description
1 polymer ?
#
loop_
_entity_poly.entity_id
_entity_poly.type
_entity_poly.pdbx_seq_one_letter_code
_entity_poly.pdbx_strand_id
1 'polypeptide(L)'
;MLALDLLGELIQRGARVSLVGDNFRVTGPRDVLTPQLRADLAKNKGGIVWLLRNLPPTECPNCGNLAMLRWFFTARGWRCWECWRIVPYPMTSRRD
;
A
#
# COMPACT_ATOMS: atom_id res chain seq x y z
N MET A 1 15.39 1.99 -9.11
CA MET A 1 13.96 1.69 -9.02
C MET A 1 13.38 2.59 -7.94
N LEU A 2 12.32 3.34 -8.22
CA LEU A 2 11.68 4.18 -7.20
C LEU A 2 10.76 3.32 -6.33
N ALA A 3 10.47 3.78 -5.11
CA ALA A 3 9.59 3.06 -4.18
C ALA A 3 8.17 2.87 -4.74
N LEU A 4 7.69 3.78 -5.60
CA LEU A 4 6.41 3.68 -6.30
C LEU A 4 6.43 2.57 -7.37
N ASP A 5 7.50 2.48 -8.16
CA ASP A 5 7.66 1.43 -9.17
C ASP A 5 7.69 0.04 -8.53
N LEU A 6 8.39 -0.09 -7.39
CA LEU A 6 8.47 -1.34 -6.64
C LEU A 6 7.11 -1.76 -6.08
N LEU A 7 6.31 -0.80 -5.57
CA LEU A 7 4.94 -1.07 -5.15
C LEU A 7 4.07 -1.51 -6.34
N GLY A 8 4.20 -0.87 -7.49
CA GLY A 8 3.52 -1.24 -8.72
C GLY A 8 3.87 -2.66 -9.17
N GLU A 9 5.15 -3.03 -9.15
CA GLU A 9 5.60 -4.37 -9.50
C GLU A 9 5.09 -5.43 -8.51
N LEU A 10 5.15 -5.17 -7.20
CA LEU A 10 4.59 -6.05 -6.18
C LEU A 10 3.10 -6.30 -6.41
N ILE A 11 2.37 -5.23 -6.71
CA ILE A 11 0.94 -5.25 -7.02
C ILE A 11 0.65 -6.08 -8.28
N GLN A 12 1.39 -5.86 -9.36
CA GLN A 12 1.23 -6.57 -10.63
C GLN A 12 1.43 -8.07 -10.45
N ARG A 13 2.38 -8.44 -9.57
CA ARG A 13 2.64 -9.82 -9.20
C ARG A 13 1.62 -10.39 -8.19
N GLY A 14 0.67 -9.59 -7.71
CA GLY A 14 -0.37 -10.02 -6.75
C GLY A 14 0.07 -10.00 -5.29
N ALA A 15 1.21 -9.39 -4.95
CA ALA A 15 1.55 -9.09 -3.57
C ALA A 15 0.73 -7.91 -3.04
N ARG A 16 0.47 -7.99 -1.74
CA ARG A 16 -0.24 -6.99 -0.94
C ARG A 16 0.76 -6.39 0.03
N VAL A 17 0.71 -5.08 0.16
CA VAL A 17 1.65 -4.35 1.01
C VAL A 17 0.85 -3.64 2.09
N SER A 18 1.28 -3.83 3.33
CA SER A 18 0.56 -3.36 4.51
C SER A 18 1.54 -2.66 5.43
N LEU A 19 1.13 -1.51 5.97
CA LEU A 19 1.88 -0.82 7.02
C LEU A 19 0.99 -0.76 8.27
N VAL A 20 1.42 -1.39 9.35
CA VAL A 20 0.71 -1.37 10.64
C VAL A 20 1.64 -0.75 11.67
N GLY A 21 1.42 0.53 11.99
CA GLY A 21 2.35 1.32 12.80
C GLY A 21 3.70 1.50 12.09
N ASP A 22 4.77 0.95 12.66
CA ASP A 22 6.11 0.89 12.06
C ASP A 22 6.40 -0.45 11.35
N ASN A 23 5.46 -1.40 11.43
CA ASN A 23 5.63 -2.72 10.86
C ASN A 23 5.17 -2.74 9.40
N PHE A 24 6.15 -2.78 8.50
CA PHE A 24 5.95 -3.05 7.09
C PHE A 24 5.81 -4.56 6.84
N ARG A 25 4.68 -4.99 6.26
CA ARG A 25 4.42 -6.38 5.87
C ARG A 25 4.11 -6.46 4.38
N VAL A 26 4.72 -7.44 3.73
CA VAL A 26 4.39 -7.83 2.35
C VAL A 26 3.83 -9.24 2.40
N THR A 27 2.60 -9.41 1.90
CA THR A 27 1.90 -10.68 1.85
C THR A 27 1.53 -10.97 0.42
N GLY A 28 1.97 -12.09 -0.13
CA GLY A 28 1.67 -12.47 -1.52
C GLY A 28 1.93 -13.95 -1.77
N PRO A 29 1.66 -14.42 -2.99
CA PRO A 29 2.05 -15.75 -3.43
C PRO A 29 3.55 -15.99 -3.22
N ARG A 30 3.93 -17.26 -2.94
CA ARG A 30 5.33 -17.64 -2.62
C ARG A 30 6.33 -17.20 -3.69
N ASP A 31 5.91 -17.20 -4.96
CA ASP A 31 6.74 -16.84 -6.11
C ASP A 31 6.92 -15.33 -6.33
N VAL A 32 6.18 -14.50 -5.60
CA VAL A 32 6.25 -13.04 -5.76
C VAL A 32 7.44 -12.44 -5.00
N LEU A 33 7.79 -12.99 -3.85
CA LEU A 33 8.91 -12.52 -3.03
C LEU A 33 10.22 -13.15 -3.49
N THR A 34 10.64 -12.82 -4.71
CA THR A 34 11.96 -13.24 -5.22
C THR A 34 13.10 -12.61 -4.40
N PRO A 35 14.30 -13.21 -4.40
CA PRO A 35 15.46 -12.66 -3.69
C PRO A 35 15.79 -11.22 -4.12
N GLN A 36 15.64 -10.94 -5.42
CA GLN A 36 15.84 -9.62 -6.00
C GLN A 36 14.85 -8.59 -5.40
N LEU A 37 13.55 -8.92 -5.40
CA LEU A 37 12.50 -8.08 -4.83
C LEU A 37 12.69 -7.84 -3.34
N ARG A 38 13.18 -8.83 -2.59
CA ARG A 38 13.54 -8.65 -1.18
C ARG A 38 14.69 -7.67 -1.00
N ALA A 39 15.73 -7.75 -1.84
CA ALA A 39 16.84 -6.80 -1.79
C ALA A 39 16.39 -5.37 -2.13
N ASP A 40 15.55 -5.22 -3.16
CA ASP A 40 15.00 -3.93 -3.56
C ASP A 40 14.03 -3.36 -2.51
N LEU A 41 13.22 -4.20 -1.86
CA LEU A 41 12.38 -3.84 -0.72
C LEU A 41 13.21 -3.39 0.47
N ALA A 42 14.30 -4.09 0.79
CA ALA A 42 15.19 -3.71 1.89
C ALA A 42 15.87 -2.37 1.62
N LYS A 43 16.34 -2.16 0.39
CA LYS A 43 17.01 -0.92 -0.04
C LYS A 43 16.06 0.28 -0.08
N ASN A 44 14.80 0.08 -0.45
CA ASN A 44 13.81 1.14 -0.62
C ASN A 44 12.77 1.19 0.51
N LYS A 45 12.95 0.43 1.60
CA LYS A 45 11.98 0.32 2.70
C LYS A 45 11.55 1.68 3.24
N GLY A 46 12.51 2.59 3.46
CA GLY A 46 12.21 3.94 3.96
C GLY A 46 11.31 4.74 3.02
N GLY A 47 11.60 4.70 1.71
CA GLY A 47 10.77 5.37 0.70
C GLY A 47 9.38 4.76 0.59
N ILE A 48 9.26 3.43 0.70
CA ILE A 48 7.96 2.73 0.68
C ILE A 48 7.15 3.08 1.92
N VAL A 49 7.76 3.05 3.10
CA VAL A 49 7.09 3.45 4.35
C VAL A 49 6.65 4.91 4.29
N TRP A 50 7.50 5.80 3.77
CA TRP A 50 7.15 7.20 3.58
C TRP A 50 5.96 7.36 2.62
N LEU A 51 5.95 6.69 1.48
CA LEU A 51 4.82 6.69 0.54
C LEU A 51 3.56 6.14 1.19
N LEU A 52 3.67 5.02 1.92
CA LEU A 52 2.51 4.41 2.58
C LEU A 52 1.95 5.24 3.74
N ARG A 53 2.75 6.15 4.31
CA ARG A 53 2.31 7.11 5.34
C ARG A 53 1.72 8.39 4.75
N ASN A 54 2.23 8.85 3.60
CA ASN A 54 1.85 10.16 3.03
C ASN A 54 0.80 10.05 1.91
N LEU A 55 0.61 8.87 1.31
CA LEU A 55 -0.39 8.63 0.26
C LEU A 55 -1.73 7.97 0.67
N PRO A 56 -1.96 7.46 1.90
CA PRO A 56 -3.23 6.81 2.21
C PRO A 56 -4.38 7.82 2.20
N PRO A 57 -5.63 7.36 1.97
CA PRO A 57 -6.81 8.18 2.15
C PRO A 57 -6.87 8.70 3.57
N THR A 58 -7.10 10.00 3.72
CA THR A 58 -7.34 10.63 5.02
C THR A 58 -8.55 10.03 5.70
N GLU A 59 -9.56 9.63 4.92
CA GLU A 59 -10.80 9.05 5.42
C GLU A 59 -11.27 7.86 4.58
N CYS A 60 -11.99 6.95 5.23
CA CYS A 60 -12.76 5.94 4.53
C CYS A 60 -14.19 6.43 4.32
N PRO A 61 -14.71 6.46 3.08
CA PRO A 61 -16.06 6.96 2.79
C PRO A 61 -17.18 6.11 3.44
N ASN A 62 -16.86 4.93 3.97
CA ASN A 62 -17.81 4.05 4.62
C ASN A 62 -17.64 3.96 6.15
N CYS A 63 -16.40 4.13 6.63
CA CYS A 63 -16.10 3.98 8.05
C CYS A 63 -15.92 5.34 8.76
N GLY A 64 -15.79 6.46 8.02
CA GLY A 64 -15.60 7.81 8.56
C GLY A 64 -14.32 8.00 9.38
N ASN A 65 -13.50 6.96 9.52
CA ASN A 65 -12.45 6.91 10.52
C ASN A 65 -11.15 7.51 9.96
N LEU A 66 -10.64 8.55 10.61
CA LEU A 66 -9.34 9.24 10.36
C LEU A 66 -8.13 8.39 10.80
N ALA A 67 -8.26 7.06 10.76
CA ALA A 67 -7.24 6.17 11.29
C ALA A 67 -6.09 6.05 10.28
N MET A 68 -5.16 7.00 10.35
CA MET A 68 -3.89 7.08 9.62
C MET A 68 -3.00 5.82 9.66
N LEU A 69 -3.45 4.71 10.25
CA LEU A 69 -2.63 3.53 10.54
C LEU A 69 -3.27 2.19 10.19
N ARG A 70 -4.43 2.15 9.51
CA ARG A 70 -5.14 0.90 9.18
C ARG A 70 -5.57 0.80 7.72
N TRP A 71 -4.63 1.10 6.82
CA TRP A 71 -4.83 1.01 5.38
C TRP A 71 -3.94 -0.07 4.75
N PHE A 72 -4.50 -0.82 3.81
CA PHE A 72 -3.82 -1.86 3.05
C PHE A 72 -3.66 -1.41 1.61
N PHE A 73 -2.45 -1.41 1.07
CA PHE A 73 -2.27 -1.09 -0.34
C PHE A 73 -2.37 -2.37 -1.17
N THR A 74 -3.26 -2.36 -2.15
CA THR A 74 -3.57 -3.50 -3.01
C THR A 74 -3.54 -3.08 -4.48
N ALA A 75 -3.58 -4.07 -5.37
CA ALA A 75 -3.64 -3.83 -6.81
C ALA A 75 -4.80 -2.94 -7.27
N ARG A 76 -5.88 -2.87 -6.47
CA ARG A 76 -7.07 -2.09 -6.78
C ARG A 76 -7.09 -0.72 -6.08
N GLY A 77 -6.03 -0.39 -5.33
CA GLY A 77 -5.94 0.82 -4.50
C GLY A 77 -5.86 0.51 -3.01
N TRP A 78 -6.13 1.53 -2.21
CA TRP A 78 -6.12 1.48 -0.76
C TRP A 78 -7.34 0.75 -0.22
N ARG A 79 -7.17 -0.11 0.77
CA ARG A 79 -8.25 -0.88 1.37
C ARG A 79 -8.33 -0.57 2.85
N CYS A 80 -9.52 -0.17 3.30
CA CYS A 80 -9.75 0.05 4.72
C CYS A 80 -9.73 -1.31 5.44
N TRP A 81 -8.95 -1.43 6.52
CA TRP A 81 -8.93 -2.65 7.34
C TRP A 81 -10.29 -2.98 7.95
N GLU A 82 -11.06 -1.95 8.28
CA GLU A 82 -12.28 -2.08 9.08
C GLU A 82 -13.46 -2.53 8.23
N CYS A 83 -13.74 -1.83 7.12
CA CYS A 83 -14.84 -2.16 6.21
C CYS A 83 -14.42 -2.89 4.93
N TRP A 84 -13.13 -3.23 4.76
CA TRP A 84 -12.60 -3.92 3.57
C TRP A 84 -12.87 -3.21 2.23
N ARG A 85 -13.36 -1.97 2.28
CA ARG A 85 -13.71 -1.15 1.12
C ARG A 85 -12.44 -0.65 0.43
N ILE A 86 -12.46 -0.72 -0.89
CA ILE A 86 -11.36 -0.27 -1.74
C ILE A 86 -11.62 1.19 -2.13
N VAL A 87 -10.62 2.02 -1.89
CA VAL A 87 -10.48 3.40 -2.36
C VAL A 87 -9.43 3.37 -3.47
N PRO A 88 -9.83 3.53 -4.75
CA PRO A 88 -8.90 3.49 -5.87
C PRO A 88 -7.86 4.61 -5.76
N TYR A 89 -6.63 4.31 -6.17
CA TYR A 89 -5.56 5.28 -6.37
C TYR A 89 -5.28 5.41 -7.87
N PRO A 90 -5.03 6.61 -8.44
CA PRO A 90 -4.93 7.90 -7.76
C PRO A 90 -6.27 8.37 -7.23
N MET A 91 -6.26 9.09 -6.10
CA MET A 91 -7.41 9.89 -5.70
C MET A 91 -7.60 10.96 -6.77
N THR A 92 -8.35 10.65 -7.82
CA THR A 92 -9.02 11.70 -8.58
C THR A 92 -10.01 12.31 -7.61
N SER A 93 -9.56 13.33 -6.88
CA SER A 93 -10.48 14.32 -6.34
C SER A 93 -11.24 14.82 -7.56
N ARG A 94 -12.47 14.34 -7.77
CA ARG A 94 -13.45 15.12 -8.50
C ARG A 94 -13.56 16.43 -7.72
N ARG A 95 -12.82 17.43 -8.16
CA ARG A 95 -13.24 18.82 -7.98
C ARG A 95 -14.49 18.93 -8.82
N ASP A 96 -15.62 19.03 -8.13
CA ASP A 96 -16.82 19.67 -8.66
C ASP A 96 -16.45 21.11 -9.07
#